data_AF-A0A8J3KQX3-F1
#
_entry.id   AF-A0A8J3KQX3-F1
#
_cell.length_a   1.000
_cell.length_b   1.000
_cell.length_c   1.000
_cell.angle_alpha   90.00
_cell.angle_beta   90.00
_cell.angle_gamma   90.00
#
_symmetry.space_group_name_H-M   'P 1'
#
loop_
_entity.id
_entity.type
_entity.pdbx_description
1 polymer ?
#
loop_
_entity_poly.entity_id
_entity_poly.type
_entity_poly.pdbx_seq_one_letter_code
_entity_poly.pdbx_strand_id
1 'polypeptide(L)'
;MRWWNETVAVFDDVVPFGLAAPLLLLLAAIVAVLWFSYPGWLPSRWRMRRAKRSDEPVSYTEQADDRPDPDEDEPGVEELPALAPEVYLSQADRYAAEGRWAEAVRERLRAIVRELVDRGVVEHVPGWTVTELARAAGQARPELGPALQSASGVFSGIWYAQRPATAGDDEQMRGHLATVNALVRGGR
;
A
#
# COMPACT_ATOMS: atom_id res chain seq x y z
N MET A 1 19.42 -20.66 20.37
CA MET A 1 18.28 -21.30 19.68
C MET A 1 17.70 -22.46 20.51
N ARG A 2 17.23 -22.22 21.74
CA ARG A 2 16.68 -23.29 22.63
C ARG A 2 15.36 -22.92 23.32
N TRP A 3 14.83 -21.71 23.14
CA TRP A 3 13.59 -21.25 23.77
C TRP A 3 12.31 -21.71 23.04
N TRP A 4 12.42 -22.13 21.78
CA TRP A 4 11.26 -22.54 20.96
C TRP A 4 10.70 -23.93 21.33
N ASN A 5 11.51 -24.83 21.91
CA ASN A 5 11.05 -26.21 22.15
C ASN A 5 10.30 -26.39 23.48
N GLU A 6 10.38 -25.43 24.39
CA GLU A 6 9.79 -25.54 25.73
C GLU A 6 8.30 -25.14 25.76
N THR A 7 7.82 -24.46 24.71
CA THR A 7 6.41 -24.06 24.56
C THR A 7 5.56 -25.04 23.74
N VAL A 8 6.17 -25.96 23.00
CA VAL A 8 5.43 -26.99 22.23
C VAL A 8 5.09 -28.22 23.08
N ALA A 9 5.89 -28.52 24.11
CA ALA A 9 5.74 -29.73 24.92
C ALA A 9 4.54 -29.71 25.90
N VAL A 10 3.78 -28.61 25.97
CA VAL A 10 2.55 -28.52 26.80
C VAL A 10 1.28 -28.82 25.99
N PHE A 11 1.34 -28.82 24.65
CA PHE A 11 0.15 -29.04 23.81
C PHE A 11 -0.12 -30.51 23.46
N ASP A 12 0.77 -31.43 23.84
CA ASP A 12 0.69 -32.85 23.45
C ASP A 12 -0.36 -33.64 24.25
N ASP A 13 -0.90 -33.09 25.34
CA ASP A 13 -1.74 -33.85 26.29
C ASP A 13 -3.20 -33.34 26.43
N VAL A 14 -3.65 -32.41 25.57
CA VAL A 14 -4.99 -31.79 25.71
C VAL A 14 -5.89 -31.95 24.48
N VAL A 15 -5.41 -32.53 23.38
CA VAL A 15 -6.26 -32.86 22.22
C VAL A 15 -6.14 -34.34 21.87
N PRO A 16 -7.05 -35.21 22.32
CA PRO A 16 -7.06 -36.59 21.86
C PRO A 16 -7.18 -36.59 20.33
N PHE A 17 -6.32 -37.34 19.63
CA PHE A 17 -6.15 -37.34 18.17
C PHE A 17 -7.46 -37.45 17.35
N GLY A 18 -8.56 -37.93 17.96
CA GLY A 18 -9.89 -37.97 17.34
C GLY A 18 -10.59 -36.61 17.20
N LEU A 19 -10.21 -35.57 17.96
CA LEU A 19 -10.84 -34.24 17.95
C LEU A 19 -10.12 -33.22 17.07
N ALA A 20 -8.90 -33.49 16.62
CA ALA A 20 -8.16 -32.60 15.74
C ALA A 20 -8.84 -32.42 14.37
N ALA A 21 -9.33 -33.52 13.79
CA ALA A 21 -10.05 -33.50 12.51
C ALA A 21 -11.36 -32.69 12.55
N PRO A 22 -12.28 -32.88 13.52
CA PRO A 22 -13.49 -32.06 13.58
C PRO A 22 -13.19 -30.59 13.95
N LEU A 23 -12.17 -30.29 14.76
CA LEU A 23 -11.76 -28.90 15.02
C LEU A 23 -11.24 -28.20 13.77
N LEU A 24 -10.43 -28.88 12.96
CA LEU A 24 -9.95 -28.35 11.68
C LEU A 24 -11.09 -28.14 10.68
N LEU A 25 -12.05 -29.07 10.62
CA LEU A 25 -13.25 -28.91 9.79
C LEU A 25 -14.13 -27.76 10.25
N LEU A 26 -14.28 -27.57 11.56
CA LEU A 26 -15.05 -26.48 12.14
C LEU A 26 -14.37 -25.13 11.85
N LEU A 27 -13.05 -25.05 12.01
CA LEU A 27 -12.27 -23.86 11.66
C LEU A 27 -12.35 -23.54 10.16
N ALA A 28 -12.23 -24.54 9.29
CA ALA A 28 -12.40 -24.37 7.85
C ALA A 28 -13.83 -23.92 7.48
N ALA A 29 -14.86 -24.46 8.14
CA ALA A 29 -16.25 -24.05 7.96
C ALA A 29 -16.49 -22.60 8.42
N ILE A 30 -15.89 -22.18 9.55
CA ILE A 30 -15.93 -20.79 10.02
C ILE A 30 -15.29 -19.86 8.99
N VAL A 31 -14.11 -20.21 8.45
CA VAL A 31 -13.42 -19.42 7.42
C VAL A 31 -14.27 -19.33 6.14
N ALA A 32 -14.87 -20.43 5.68
CA ALA A 32 -15.75 -20.44 4.53
C ALA A 32 -17.01 -19.58 4.74
N VAL A 33 -17.62 -19.63 5.92
CA VAL A 33 -18.77 -18.79 6.30
C VAL A 33 -18.37 -17.32 6.39
N LEU A 34 -17.21 -16.99 6.94
CA LEU A 34 -16.67 -15.63 6.98
C LEU A 34 -16.38 -15.09 5.57
N TRP A 35 -15.83 -15.93 4.69
CA TRP A 35 -15.56 -15.57 3.29
C TRP A 35 -16.85 -15.37 2.48
N PHE A 36 -17.86 -16.21 2.71
CA PHE A 36 -19.15 -16.16 2.01
C PHE A 36 -20.09 -15.07 2.56
N SER A 37 -20.03 -14.76 3.87
CA SER A 37 -20.90 -13.78 4.53
C SER A 37 -20.37 -12.34 4.47
N TYR A 38 -19.15 -12.12 3.99
CA TYR A 38 -18.59 -10.80 3.70
C TYR A 38 -18.38 -10.57 2.18
N PRO A 39 -19.44 -10.44 1.36
CA PRO A 39 -19.30 -9.93 -0.01
C PRO A 39 -19.24 -8.40 0.05
N GLY A 40 -18.12 -7.85 0.54
CA GLY A 40 -17.84 -6.41 0.51
C GLY A 40 -17.33 -5.92 -0.86
N TRP A 41 -17.11 -6.82 -1.81
CA TRP A 41 -16.64 -6.54 -3.16
C TRP A 41 -17.79 -6.78 -4.16
N LEU A 42 -18.70 -5.80 -4.30
CA LEU A 42 -19.46 -5.52 -5.55
C LEU A 42 -20.30 -4.22 -5.36
N PRO A 43 -19.85 -3.04 -5.82
CA PRO A 43 -20.69 -1.84 -5.83
C PRO A 43 -21.75 -1.90 -6.94
N SER A 44 -22.98 -2.32 -6.59
CA SER A 44 -24.16 -2.36 -7.47
C SER A 44 -24.77 -0.96 -7.76
N ARG A 45 -24.02 0.00 -8.31
CA ARG A 45 -24.61 1.31 -8.69
C ARG A 45 -23.98 2.09 -9.83
N TRP A 46 -23.10 1.51 -10.64
CA TRP A 46 -22.67 2.15 -11.88
C TRP A 46 -23.60 1.81 -13.05
N ARG A 47 -24.80 2.41 -13.01
CA ARG A 47 -25.70 2.47 -14.15
C ARG A 47 -25.10 3.44 -15.15
N MET A 48 -24.56 2.90 -16.25
CA MET A 48 -24.04 3.65 -17.39
C MET A 48 -25.04 4.74 -17.82
N ARG A 49 -24.70 6.01 -17.61
CA ARG A 49 -25.24 7.10 -18.43
C ARG A 49 -24.26 7.34 -19.57
N ARG A 50 -24.54 6.65 -20.67
CA ARG A 50 -24.04 6.93 -22.01
C ARG A 50 -24.28 8.42 -22.29
N ALA A 51 -23.24 9.24 -22.20
CA ALA A 51 -23.24 10.59 -22.72
C ALA A 51 -22.62 10.57 -24.13
N LYS A 52 -23.30 11.28 -25.01
CA LYS A 52 -23.31 11.13 -26.45
C LYS A 52 -22.22 12.01 -27.07
N ARG A 53 -21.43 11.37 -27.93
CA ARG A 53 -20.74 11.86 -29.15
C ARG A 53 -20.94 13.34 -29.53
N SER A 54 -19.82 14.00 -29.81
CA SER A 54 -19.61 15.06 -30.82
C SER A 54 -18.16 14.86 -31.29
N ASP A 55 -17.88 14.13 -32.38
CA ASP A 55 -17.76 14.63 -33.77
C ASP A 55 -17.18 16.06 -33.88
N GLU A 56 -15.85 16.18 -33.99
CA GLU A 56 -15.19 17.19 -34.85
C GLU A 56 -13.77 16.71 -35.26
N PRO A 57 -13.43 16.70 -36.57
CA PRO A 57 -12.16 16.16 -37.06
C PRO A 57 -11.11 17.27 -37.21
N VAL A 58 -10.01 17.20 -36.47
CA VAL A 58 -8.84 18.05 -36.76
C VAL A 58 -7.98 17.34 -37.80
N SER A 59 -8.07 17.86 -39.02
CA SER A 59 -7.21 17.56 -40.16
C SER A 59 -5.76 17.94 -39.83
N TYR A 60 -4.87 16.94 -39.78
CA TYR A 60 -3.45 17.13 -40.00
C TYR A 60 -3.11 16.55 -41.37
N THR A 61 -2.61 17.43 -42.24
CA THR A 61 -2.18 17.16 -43.62
C THR A 61 -0.81 16.45 -43.63
N GLU A 62 -0.66 15.51 -44.59
CA GLU A 62 0.55 14.88 -45.15
C GLU A 62 1.71 14.56 -44.19
N GLN A 63 1.97 13.33 -43.78
CA GLN A 63 2.15 12.07 -44.53
C GLN A 63 3.33 12.09 -45.51
N ALA A 64 4.52 11.78 -44.97
CA ALA A 64 5.64 11.21 -45.69
C ALA A 64 6.52 10.41 -44.71
N ASP A 65 6.21 9.13 -44.49
CA ASP A 65 7.20 8.05 -44.56
C ASP A 65 6.46 6.70 -44.65
N ASP A 66 6.89 5.90 -45.62
CA ASP A 66 6.25 4.70 -46.13
C ASP A 66 6.94 3.47 -45.53
N ARG A 67 6.54 3.09 -44.31
CA ARG A 67 6.90 1.78 -43.71
C ARG A 67 5.75 1.20 -42.89
N PRO A 68 5.32 -0.04 -43.16
CA PRO A 68 4.39 -0.74 -42.28
C PRO A 68 5.15 -1.33 -41.08
N ASP A 69 4.77 -0.93 -39.85
CA ASP A 69 5.25 -1.52 -38.60
C ASP A 69 4.21 -2.52 -38.08
N PRO A 70 4.50 -3.84 -38.08
CA PRO A 70 3.62 -4.84 -37.52
C PRO A 70 3.95 -5.03 -36.04
N ASP A 71 2.96 -4.72 -35.19
CA ASP A 71 2.76 -5.14 -33.79
C ASP A 71 2.49 -3.97 -32.80
N GLU A 72 1.71 -2.98 -33.25
CA GLU A 72 0.98 -2.02 -32.40
C GLU A 72 -0.17 -2.72 -31.66
N ASP A 73 0.09 -3.34 -30.50
CA ASP A 73 -0.97 -3.85 -29.59
C ASP A 73 -0.51 -3.90 -28.12
N GLU A 74 0.32 -2.96 -27.65
CA GLU A 74 0.47 -2.72 -26.20
C GLU A 74 -0.49 -1.60 -25.79
N PRO A 75 -1.64 -1.90 -25.13
CA PRO A 75 -2.51 -0.87 -24.60
C PRO A 75 -1.72 -0.01 -23.62
N GLY A 76 -1.60 1.27 -23.96
CA GLY A 76 -0.93 2.27 -23.14
C GLY A 76 -1.33 2.09 -21.69
N VAL A 77 -0.32 1.85 -20.84
CA VAL A 77 -0.47 1.76 -19.39
C VAL A 77 -1.29 2.97 -18.97
N GLU A 78 -2.54 2.72 -18.61
CA GLU A 78 -3.46 3.74 -18.12
C GLU A 78 -2.77 4.34 -16.88
N GLU A 79 -2.18 5.53 -17.06
CA GLU A 79 -1.48 6.24 -16.01
C GLU A 79 -2.54 6.63 -14.98
N LEU A 80 -2.74 5.71 -14.02
CA LEU A 80 -3.66 5.86 -12.89
C LEU A 80 -3.42 7.25 -12.29
N PRO A 81 -4.46 8.09 -12.13
CA PRO A 81 -4.29 9.45 -11.70
C PRO A 81 -3.49 9.47 -10.40
N ALA A 82 -2.36 10.17 -10.47
CA ALA A 82 -1.47 10.48 -9.38
C ALA A 82 -2.27 11.14 -8.22
N LEU A 83 -2.75 10.32 -7.27
CA LEU A 83 -3.54 10.81 -6.14
C LEU A 83 -2.70 11.75 -5.26
N ALA A 84 -3.29 12.89 -4.89
CA ALA A 84 -2.65 13.89 -4.04
C ALA A 84 -2.35 13.33 -2.63
N PRO A 85 -1.26 13.77 -1.95
CA PRO A 85 -0.90 13.33 -0.61
C PRO A 85 -2.06 13.40 0.40
N GLU A 86 -2.91 14.42 0.31
CA GLU A 86 -4.03 14.69 1.22
C GLU A 86 -5.07 13.56 1.21
N VAL A 87 -5.27 12.93 0.06
CA VAL A 87 -6.20 11.80 -0.07
C VAL A 87 -5.74 10.65 0.81
N TYR A 88 -4.45 10.30 0.76
CA TYR A 88 -3.89 9.24 1.60
C TYR A 88 -3.98 9.59 3.09
N LEU A 89 -3.75 10.85 3.46
CA LEU A 89 -3.87 11.29 4.86
C LEU A 89 -5.31 11.17 5.37
N SER A 90 -6.30 11.58 4.57
CA SER A 90 -7.70 11.44 4.94
C SER A 90 -8.11 9.97 5.14
N GLN A 91 -7.60 9.06 4.30
CA GLN A 91 -7.82 7.63 4.45
C GLN A 91 -7.13 7.08 5.70
N ALA A 92 -5.90 7.50 5.96
CA ALA A 92 -5.16 7.11 7.16
C ALA A 92 -5.90 7.49 8.44
N ASP A 93 -6.42 8.72 8.51
CA ASP A 93 -7.17 9.21 9.66
C ASP A 93 -8.48 8.44 9.86
N ARG A 94 -9.18 8.10 8.77
CA ARG A 94 -10.37 7.24 8.85
C ARG A 94 -10.02 5.84 9.38
N TYR A 95 -8.96 5.21 8.88
CA TYR A 95 -8.53 3.89 9.36
C TYR A 95 -8.12 3.93 10.84
N ALA A 96 -7.40 4.96 11.26
CA ALA A 96 -7.04 5.16 12.66
C ALA A 96 -8.29 5.28 13.56
N ALA A 97 -9.30 6.04 13.14
CA ALA A 97 -10.56 6.18 13.87
C ALA A 97 -11.34 4.84 13.99
N GLU A 98 -11.20 3.95 13.01
CA GLU A 98 -11.78 2.59 13.02
C GLU A 98 -10.93 1.58 13.82
N GLY A 99 -9.79 1.98 14.39
CA GLY A 99 -8.86 1.07 15.07
C GLY A 99 -8.03 0.20 14.12
N ARG A 100 -8.01 0.55 12.83
CA ARG A 100 -7.34 -0.18 11.74
C ARG A 100 -5.94 0.37 11.51
N TRP A 101 -5.07 0.14 12.49
CA TRP A 101 -3.75 0.78 12.57
C TRP A 101 -2.81 0.38 11.42
N ALA A 102 -2.85 -0.87 10.95
CA ALA A 102 -1.99 -1.33 9.87
C ALA A 102 -2.28 -0.60 8.55
N GLU A 103 -3.56 -0.40 8.24
CA GLU A 103 -3.99 0.37 7.08
C GLU A 103 -3.68 1.86 7.23
N ALA A 104 -3.85 2.42 8.44
CA ALA A 104 -3.49 3.81 8.71
C ALA A 104 -1.99 4.07 8.45
N VAL A 105 -1.11 3.21 8.97
CA VAL A 105 0.34 3.25 8.73
C VAL A 105 0.67 3.17 7.24
N ARG A 106 0.04 2.26 6.50
CA ARG A 106 0.26 2.10 5.06
C ARG A 106 -0.12 3.36 4.27
N GLU A 107 -1.27 3.97 4.54
CA GLU A 107 -1.68 5.17 3.81
C GLU A 107 -0.79 6.37 4.18
N ARG A 108 -0.34 6.52 5.43
CA ARG A 108 0.65 7.57 5.77
C ARG A 108 1.96 7.38 5.04
N LEU A 109 2.42 6.14 4.91
CA LEU A 109 3.63 5.88 4.14
C LEU A 109 3.47 6.24 2.66
N ARG A 110 2.30 5.92 2.06
CA ARG A 110 1.98 6.35 0.69
C ARG A 110 1.98 7.87 0.55
N ALA A 111 1.47 8.59 1.55
CA ALA A 111 1.55 10.05 1.57
C ALA A 111 3.00 10.56 1.63
N ILE A 112 3.86 9.96 2.47
CA ILE A 112 5.29 10.30 2.56
C ILE A 112 5.97 10.08 1.20
N VAL A 113 5.79 8.91 0.59
CA VAL A 113 6.37 8.58 -0.72
C VAL A 113 5.88 9.56 -1.78
N ARG A 114 4.58 9.87 -1.79
CA ARG A 114 3.99 10.82 -2.73
C ARG A 114 4.61 12.21 -2.59
N GLU A 115 4.75 12.73 -1.37
CA GLU A 115 5.38 14.06 -1.15
C GLU A 115 6.83 14.07 -1.64
N LEU A 116 7.60 13.00 -1.42
CA LEU A 116 8.98 12.92 -1.90
C LEU A 116 9.08 12.91 -3.43
N VAL A 117 8.18 12.19 -4.10
CA VAL A 117 8.08 12.15 -5.56
C VAL A 117 7.64 13.50 -6.13
N ASP A 118 6.58 14.10 -5.57
CA ASP A 118 6.04 15.40 -6.01
C ASP A 118 7.08 16.53 -5.90
N ARG A 119 8.06 16.36 -5.02
CA ARG A 119 9.13 17.32 -4.74
C ARG A 119 10.43 16.99 -5.46
N GLY A 120 10.44 15.93 -6.26
CA GLY A 120 11.61 15.48 -7.01
C GLY A 120 12.78 15.01 -6.13
N VAL A 121 12.51 14.61 -4.88
CA VAL A 121 13.55 14.06 -3.99
C VAL A 121 13.91 12.64 -4.40
N VAL A 122 12.94 11.89 -4.90
CA VAL A 122 13.10 10.55 -5.45
C VAL A 122 12.29 10.40 -6.72
N GLU A 123 12.78 9.61 -7.66
CA GLU A 123 12.01 9.24 -8.85
C GLU A 123 11.01 8.13 -8.51
N HIS A 124 9.85 8.13 -9.18
CA HIS A 124 8.89 7.05 -9.06
C HIS A 124 9.35 5.85 -9.91
N VAL A 125 9.94 4.83 -9.28
CA VAL A 125 10.31 3.59 -9.95
C VAL A 125 9.37 2.45 -9.52
N PRO A 126 8.61 1.84 -10.45
CA PRO A 126 7.81 0.65 -10.14
C PRO A 126 8.66 -0.47 -9.54
N GLY A 127 8.14 -1.11 -8.48
CA GLY A 127 8.79 -2.24 -7.83
C GLY A 127 9.80 -1.88 -6.73
N TRP A 128 10.05 -0.60 -6.45
CA TRP A 128 10.88 -0.20 -5.32
C TRP A 128 10.29 -0.61 -3.98
N THR A 129 11.15 -1.16 -3.12
CA THR A 129 10.82 -1.34 -1.72
C THR A 129 10.91 -0.01 -0.97
N VAL A 130 10.17 0.08 0.14
CA VAL A 130 10.16 1.27 1.01
C VAL A 130 11.56 1.57 1.57
N THR A 131 12.32 0.52 1.89
CA THR A 131 13.69 0.66 2.41
C THR A 131 14.66 1.19 1.36
N GLU A 132 14.51 0.76 0.10
CA GLU A 132 15.32 1.29 -1.00
C GLU A 132 15.00 2.76 -1.27
N LEU A 133 13.71 3.12 -1.23
CA LEU A 133 13.28 4.51 -1.33
C LEU A 133 13.84 5.36 -0.18
N ALA A 134 13.77 4.88 1.05
CA ALA A 134 14.34 5.57 2.21
C ALA A 134 15.85 5.77 2.07
N ARG A 135 16.58 4.77 1.57
CA ARG A 135 18.02 4.87 1.28
C ARG A 135 18.30 5.89 0.18
N ALA A 136 17.54 5.86 -0.93
CA ALA A 136 17.72 6.79 -2.05
C ALA A 136 17.44 8.24 -1.62
N ALA A 137 16.32 8.48 -0.92
CA ALA A 137 15.97 9.79 -0.38
C ALA A 137 17.03 10.30 0.61
N GLY A 138 17.58 9.41 1.47
CA GLY A 138 18.67 9.76 2.39
C GLY A 138 20.00 10.06 1.69
N GLN A 139 20.27 9.45 0.53
CA GLN A 139 21.45 9.80 -0.28
C GLN A 139 21.28 11.17 -0.95
N ALA A 140 20.07 11.48 -1.43
CA ALA A 140 19.76 12.78 -2.03
C ALA A 140 19.72 13.91 -0.98
N ARG A 141 19.13 13.64 0.19
CA ARG A 141 19.01 14.59 1.31
C ARG A 141 19.23 13.85 2.65
N PRO A 142 20.45 13.90 3.22
CA PRO A 142 20.82 13.15 4.42
C PRO A 142 19.90 13.36 5.64
N GLU A 143 19.35 14.56 5.79
CA GLU A 143 18.42 14.93 6.87
C GLU A 143 17.14 14.09 6.88
N LEU A 144 16.69 13.59 5.72
CA LEU A 144 15.50 12.73 5.61
C LEU A 144 15.74 11.30 6.08
N GLY A 145 17.01 10.85 6.04
CA GLY A 145 17.39 9.46 6.27
C GLY A 145 16.82 8.87 7.56
N PRO A 146 17.06 9.49 8.74
CA PRO A 146 16.58 8.95 10.01
C PRO A 146 15.05 8.76 10.07
N ALA A 147 14.28 9.75 9.62
CA ALA A 147 12.82 9.70 9.65
C ALA A 147 12.27 8.63 8.69
N LEU A 148 12.82 8.54 7.48
CA LEU A 148 12.39 7.56 6.48
C LEU A 148 12.77 6.14 6.84
N GLN A 149 13.96 5.94 7.43
CA GLN A 149 14.36 4.60 7.89
C GLN A 149 13.48 4.12 9.04
N SER A 150 13.14 5.01 9.98
CA SER A 150 12.22 4.68 11.06
C SER A 150 10.82 4.34 10.53
N ALA A 151 10.28 5.17 9.62
CA ALA A 151 8.99 4.90 8.98
C ALA A 151 8.97 3.57 8.20
N SER A 152 10.05 3.26 7.45
CA SER A 152 10.20 1.98 6.77
C SER A 152 10.25 0.81 7.76
N GLY A 153 10.92 0.99 8.91
CA GLY A 153 10.98 -0.01 9.97
C GLY A 153 9.62 -0.32 10.58
N VAL A 154 8.81 0.71 10.89
CA VAL A 154 7.44 0.54 11.40
C VAL A 154 6.60 -0.27 10.40
N PHE A 155 6.59 0.13 9.14
CA PHE A 155 5.84 -0.56 8.08
C PHE A 155 6.33 -2.01 7.89
N SER A 156 7.64 -2.23 7.82
CA SER A 156 8.22 -3.55 7.62
C SER A 156 7.92 -4.49 8.77
N GLY A 157 7.94 -3.97 10.01
CA GLY A 157 7.54 -4.72 11.20
C GLY A 157 6.09 -5.20 11.12
N ILE A 158 5.19 -4.35 10.62
CA ILE A 158 3.77 -4.69 10.50
C ILE A 158 3.53 -5.67 9.34
N TRP A 159 4.02 -5.40 8.13
CA TRP A 159 3.66 -6.20 6.95
C TRP A 159 4.53 -7.42 6.69
N TYR A 160 5.84 -7.32 6.89
CA TYR A 160 6.75 -8.41 6.56
C TYR A 160 7.02 -9.29 7.79
N ALA A 161 7.15 -8.68 8.97
CA ALA A 161 7.32 -9.41 10.21
C ALA A 161 5.99 -9.79 10.90
N GLN A 162 4.84 -9.41 10.31
CA GLN A 162 3.50 -9.72 10.82
C GLN A 162 3.26 -9.30 12.28
N ARG A 163 3.93 -8.24 12.74
CA ARG A 163 3.70 -7.67 14.07
C ARG A 163 2.32 -6.99 14.11
N PRO A 164 1.50 -7.22 15.14
CA PRO A 164 0.26 -6.48 15.32
C PRO A 164 0.52 -4.96 15.35
N ALA A 165 -0.22 -4.22 14.54
CA ALA A 165 -0.15 -2.76 14.51
C ALA A 165 -0.92 -2.15 15.70
N THR A 166 -0.38 -1.06 16.23
CA THR A 166 -0.91 -0.38 17.42
C THR A 166 -1.16 1.10 17.15
N ALA A 167 -1.91 1.76 18.02
CA ALA A 167 -2.09 3.21 17.98
C ALA A 167 -0.74 3.96 18.07
N GLY A 168 0.22 3.44 18.84
CA GLY A 168 1.56 4.00 18.94
C GLY A 168 2.36 3.92 17.63
N ASP A 169 2.06 2.97 16.74
CA ASP A 169 2.67 2.90 15.41
C ASP A 169 2.11 3.99 14.48
N ASP A 170 0.80 4.27 14.53
CA ASP A 170 0.18 5.38 13.79
C ASP A 170 0.73 6.73 14.25
N GLU A 171 0.87 6.93 15.57
CA GLU A 171 1.44 8.15 16.15
C GLU A 171 2.90 8.38 15.71
N GLN A 172 3.73 7.33 15.74
CA GLN A 172 5.10 7.40 15.22
C GLN A 172 5.12 7.79 13.74
N MET A 173 4.25 7.19 12.91
CA MET A 173 4.15 7.53 11.49
C MET A 173 3.70 8.98 11.25
N ARG A 174 2.80 9.53 12.08
CA ARG A 174 2.44 10.96 12.02
C ARG A 174 3.65 11.85 12.33
N GLY A 175 4.44 11.47 13.33
CA GLY A 175 5.69 12.15 13.68
C GLY A 175 6.67 12.18 12.50
N HIS A 176 6.93 11.01 11.89
CA HIS A 176 7.84 10.91 10.75
C HIS A 176 7.35 11.71 9.53
N LEU A 177 6.05 11.65 9.22
CA LEU A 177 5.46 12.45 8.16
C LEU A 177 5.65 13.95 8.41
N ALA A 178 5.41 14.42 9.64
CA ALA A 178 5.59 15.82 9.99
C ALA A 178 7.05 16.27 9.83
N THR A 179 8.00 15.44 10.27
CA THR A 179 9.44 15.68 10.06
C THR A 179 9.80 15.74 8.58
N VAL A 180 9.36 14.78 7.77
CA VAL A 180 9.61 14.76 6.32
C VAL A 180 9.04 16.02 5.66
N ASN A 181 7.78 16.37 5.95
CA ASN A 181 7.15 17.57 5.38
C ASN A 181 7.90 18.86 5.74
N ALA A 182 8.41 18.97 6.98
CA ALA A 182 9.20 20.11 7.40
C ALA A 182 10.52 20.22 6.62
N LEU A 183 11.26 19.11 6.51
CA LEU A 183 12.54 19.06 5.81
C LEU A 183 12.40 19.31 4.30
N VAL A 184 11.34 18.78 3.71
CA VAL A 184 11.04 18.94 2.28
C VAL A 184 10.67 20.40 1.98
N ARG A 185 9.88 21.06 2.83
CA ARG A 185 9.50 22.48 2.66
C ARG A 185 10.61 23.48 3.02
N GLY A 186 11.51 23.12 3.94
CA GLY A 186 12.52 24.01 4.51
C GLY A 186 13.82 24.13 3.71
N GLY A 187 14.06 23.27 2.72
CA GLY A 187 15.34 23.23 1.98
C GLY A 187 15.36 24.06 0.69
N ARG A 188 15.06 25.36 0.76
CA ARG A 188 15.31 26.30 -0.34
C ARG A 188 16.68 26.95 -0.22
#